data_AF-A0A962DXE2-F1
#
_entry.id   AF-A0A962DXE2-F1
#
_cell.length_a   1.000
_cell.length_b   1.000
_cell.length_c   1.000
_cell.angle_alpha   90.00
_cell.angle_beta   90.00
_cell.angle_gamma   90.00
#
_symmetry.space_group_name_H-M   'P 1'
#
loop_
_entity.id
_entity.type
_entity.pdbx_description
1 polymer ?
#
loop_
_entity_poly.entity_id
_entity_poly.type
_entity_poly.pdbx_seq_one_letter_code
_entity_poly.pdbx_strand_id
1 'polypeptide(L)'
;MRIRDVPLHPENQALRALAAELGPVSTRGLSHRAGLVESGAVQRVEALPGPVLDQYAKSLRSAGSDAFALHSDESFCLRPARWVLLHCWQPAERGGDTLLLAVEEILEQATREVRIALEQLRLPYPCGDRVTIETSGVLRFNAEEIESAALRRGVPLSLPQRAWLARFEQRFARQASRLRLNAGDLLIIDNWRMLHGRTAFDASSGRLLKRLRVL
;
A
#
# COMPACT_ATOMS: atom_id res chain seq x y z
N MET A 1 4.24 -2.12 13.52
CA MET A 1 5.23 -2.81 14.39
C MET A 1 6.42 -3.25 13.54
N ARG A 2 7.66 -3.09 14.01
CA ARG A 2 8.87 -3.61 13.33
C ARG A 2 9.51 -4.68 14.21
N ILE A 3 9.73 -5.86 13.64
CA ILE A 3 10.49 -6.96 14.25
C ILE A 3 11.84 -7.00 13.53
N ARG A 4 12.93 -7.06 14.28
CA ARG A 4 14.30 -7.11 13.73
C ARG A 4 14.79 -8.56 13.64
N ASP A 5 15.78 -8.78 12.79
CA ASP A 5 16.52 -10.04 12.70
C ASP A 5 15.64 -11.28 12.41
N VAL A 6 14.53 -11.09 11.68
CA VAL A 6 13.68 -12.18 11.23
C VAL A 6 14.39 -12.97 10.13
N PRO A 7 14.57 -14.30 10.30
CA PRO A 7 15.33 -15.13 9.36
C PRO A 7 14.83 -15.08 7.91
N LEU A 8 15.77 -14.98 6.96
CA LEU A 8 15.52 -14.97 5.51
C LEU A 8 15.42 -16.40 4.95
N HIS A 9 14.44 -17.19 5.42
CA HIS A 9 14.29 -18.58 4.97
C HIS A 9 13.87 -18.64 3.49
N PRO A 10 14.51 -19.48 2.64
CA PRO A 10 14.18 -19.63 1.21
C PRO A 10 12.69 -19.87 0.90
N GLU A 11 11.95 -20.51 1.82
CA GLU A 11 10.51 -20.78 1.68
C GLU A 11 9.59 -19.79 2.43
N ASN A 12 10.14 -18.66 2.86
CA ASN A 12 9.44 -17.62 3.62
C ASN A 12 8.76 -18.14 4.90
N GLN A 13 9.29 -19.20 5.53
CA GLN A 13 8.64 -19.89 6.65
C GLN A 13 8.34 -18.95 7.83
N ALA A 14 9.30 -18.11 8.23
CA ALA A 14 9.11 -17.16 9.33
C ALA A 14 8.00 -16.13 9.02
N LEU A 15 8.01 -15.58 7.80
CA LEU A 15 6.99 -14.64 7.33
C LEU A 15 5.59 -15.29 7.28
N ARG A 16 5.49 -16.52 6.77
CA ARG A 16 4.24 -17.27 6.67
C ARG A 16 3.69 -17.70 8.03
N ALA A 17 4.55 -18.14 8.94
CA ALA A 17 4.17 -18.49 10.30
C ALA A 17 3.53 -17.28 11.01
N LEU A 18 4.19 -16.11 10.95
CA LEU A 18 3.63 -14.91 11.57
C LEU A 18 2.34 -14.44 10.89
N ALA A 19 2.24 -14.53 9.57
CA ALA A 19 1.01 -14.21 8.86
C ALA A 19 -0.17 -15.10 9.30
N ALA A 20 0.08 -16.40 9.54
CA ALA A 20 -0.95 -17.34 9.97
C ALA A 20 -1.52 -17.00 11.37
N GLU A 21 -0.70 -16.47 12.28
CA GLU A 21 -1.16 -15.98 13.59
C GLU A 21 -2.08 -14.75 13.48
N LEU A 22 -1.94 -13.97 12.41
CA LEU A 22 -2.76 -12.77 12.19
C LEU A 22 -4.08 -13.07 11.48
N GLY A 23 -4.18 -14.20 10.78
CA GLY A 23 -5.39 -14.65 10.11
C GLY A 23 -5.18 -15.23 8.69
N PRO A 24 -6.26 -15.37 7.91
CA PRO A 24 -6.19 -15.90 6.55
C PRO A 24 -5.43 -14.98 5.59
N VAL A 25 -4.53 -15.55 4.80
CA VAL A 25 -3.78 -14.81 3.77
C VAL A 25 -4.69 -14.43 2.61
N SER A 26 -4.65 -13.16 2.20
CA SER A 26 -5.31 -12.68 0.99
C SER A 26 -4.47 -13.00 -0.24
N THR A 27 -5.08 -13.68 -1.20
CA THR A 27 -4.50 -13.94 -2.54
C THR A 27 -4.94 -12.91 -3.58
N ARG A 28 -5.69 -11.88 -3.17
CA ARG A 28 -6.27 -10.88 -4.07
C ARG A 28 -5.19 -9.94 -4.61
N GLY A 29 -5.37 -9.51 -5.87
CA GLY A 29 -4.44 -8.60 -6.53
C GLY A 29 -3.03 -9.18 -6.75
N LEU A 30 -2.86 -10.49 -6.63
CA LEU A 30 -1.62 -11.16 -6.97
C LEU A 30 -1.53 -11.32 -8.49
N SER A 31 -0.55 -10.65 -9.10
CA SER A 31 -0.16 -10.93 -10.47
C SER A 31 0.70 -12.19 -10.48
N HIS A 32 0.10 -13.33 -10.85
CA HIS A 32 0.89 -14.53 -11.21
C HIS A 32 1.75 -14.30 -12.47
N ARG A 33 1.46 -13.23 -13.24
CA ARG A 33 2.28 -12.80 -14.36
C ARG A 33 3.58 -12.18 -13.83
N ALA A 34 4.69 -12.52 -14.47
CA ALA A 34 6.08 -12.11 -14.15
C ALA A 34 6.77 -12.80 -12.96
N GLY A 35 6.22 -13.92 -12.42
CA GLY A 35 6.94 -14.70 -11.40
C GLY A 35 7.13 -13.99 -10.05
N LEU A 36 6.37 -12.91 -9.81
CA LEU A 36 6.43 -12.10 -8.60
C LEU A 36 5.67 -12.71 -7.40
N VAL A 37 5.19 -13.94 -7.53
CA VAL A 37 4.42 -14.63 -6.48
C VAL A 37 5.09 -15.97 -6.20
N GLU A 38 5.54 -16.13 -4.97
CA GLU A 38 6.14 -17.35 -4.44
C GLU A 38 5.10 -18.21 -3.71
N SER A 39 5.54 -19.37 -3.22
CA SER A 39 4.69 -20.29 -2.46
C SER A 39 4.06 -19.59 -1.24
N GLY A 40 2.81 -19.97 -0.94
CA GLY A 40 2.07 -19.36 0.17
C GLY A 40 1.63 -17.91 -0.09
N ALA A 41 1.47 -17.51 -1.36
CA ALA A 41 0.98 -16.20 -1.76
C ALA A 41 1.91 -15.02 -1.42
N VAL A 42 3.17 -15.31 -1.14
CA VAL A 42 4.20 -14.31 -0.86
C VAL A 42 4.54 -13.55 -2.13
N GLN A 43 4.36 -12.23 -2.13
CA GLN A 43 4.67 -11.39 -3.26
C GLN A 43 6.09 -10.83 -3.17
N ARG A 44 6.86 -10.94 -4.24
CA ARG A 44 8.13 -10.23 -4.43
C ARG A 44 7.85 -8.77 -4.79
N VAL A 45 8.47 -7.85 -4.05
CA VAL A 45 8.43 -6.41 -4.31
C VAL A 45 9.84 -5.97 -4.65
N GLU A 46 10.14 -5.96 -5.94
CA GLU A 46 11.45 -5.67 -6.53
C GLU A 46 11.26 -4.92 -7.85
N ALA A 47 12.26 -4.14 -8.26
CA ALA A 47 12.21 -3.47 -9.56
C ALA A 47 12.53 -4.49 -10.67
N LEU A 48 11.71 -4.52 -11.72
CA LEU A 48 11.96 -5.31 -12.92
C LEU A 48 12.37 -4.41 -14.10
N PRO A 49 13.11 -4.92 -15.11
CA PRO A 49 13.63 -4.11 -16.22
C PRO A 49 12.58 -3.42 -17.11
N GLY A 50 11.30 -3.72 -16.94
CA GLY A 50 10.21 -3.11 -17.71
C GLY A 50 8.90 -3.06 -16.94
N PRO A 51 7.91 -2.32 -17.44
CA PRO A 51 6.61 -2.21 -16.78
C PRO A 51 5.92 -3.58 -16.75
N VAL A 52 5.60 -4.05 -15.55
CA VAL A 52 4.71 -5.19 -15.37
C VAL A 52 3.30 -4.66 -15.25
N LEU A 53 2.41 -5.16 -16.10
CA LEU A 53 1.00 -4.81 -16.05
C LEU A 53 0.22 -5.86 -15.26
N ASP A 54 -0.77 -5.41 -14.50
CA ASP A 54 -1.75 -6.29 -13.87
C ASP A 54 -2.78 -6.81 -14.89
N GLN A 55 -3.76 -7.57 -14.40
CA GLN A 55 -4.83 -8.14 -15.22
C GLN A 55 -5.75 -7.09 -15.88
N TYR A 56 -5.65 -5.83 -15.48
CA TYR A 56 -6.40 -4.70 -16.01
C TYR A 56 -5.52 -3.73 -16.81
N ALA A 57 -4.33 -4.17 -17.24
CA ALA A 57 -3.35 -3.35 -17.96
C ALA A 57 -2.82 -2.14 -17.18
N LYS A 58 -2.93 -2.13 -15.84
CA LYS A 58 -2.36 -1.09 -14.97
C LYS A 58 -0.94 -1.46 -14.57
N SER A 59 -0.03 -0.49 -14.56
CA SER A 59 1.34 -0.69 -14.08
C SER A 59 1.35 -1.13 -12.62
N LEU A 60 1.98 -2.27 -12.36
CA LEU A 60 2.18 -2.82 -11.04
C LEU A 60 3.31 -2.05 -10.34
N ARG A 61 2.94 -1.07 -9.51
CA ARG A 61 3.90 -0.20 -8.80
C ARG A 61 4.90 -0.96 -7.92
N SER A 62 4.53 -2.13 -7.41
CA SER A 62 5.43 -3.00 -6.64
C SER A 62 6.56 -3.61 -7.48
N ALA A 63 6.45 -3.60 -8.80
CA ALA A 63 7.45 -4.09 -9.76
C ALA A 63 8.33 -2.97 -10.35
N GLY A 64 8.15 -1.71 -9.90
CA GLY A 64 8.90 -0.54 -10.36
C GLY A 64 9.73 0.11 -9.27
N SER A 65 10.61 1.02 -9.67
CA SER A 65 11.57 1.71 -8.80
C SER A 65 11.18 3.15 -8.44
N ASP A 66 10.17 3.71 -9.11
CA ASP A 66 9.66 5.06 -8.84
C ASP A 66 9.14 5.20 -7.40
N ALA A 67 8.98 6.45 -6.95
CA ALA A 67 8.27 6.71 -5.71
C ALA A 67 6.83 6.16 -5.81
N PHE A 68 6.37 5.51 -4.74
CA PHE A 68 5.00 5.05 -4.64
C PHE A 68 4.30 5.83 -3.53
N ALA A 69 3.29 6.60 -3.91
CA ALA A 69 2.53 7.44 -3.01
C ALA A 69 1.89 6.63 -1.86
N LEU A 70 1.57 7.32 -0.77
CA LEU A 70 0.87 6.73 0.36
C LEU A 70 -0.48 6.15 -0.07
N HIS A 71 -0.72 4.90 0.28
CA HIS A 71 -1.95 4.19 -0.01
C HIS A 71 -2.24 3.11 1.05
N SER A 72 -3.46 2.58 1.02
CA SER A 72 -3.86 1.33 1.65
C SER A 72 -3.92 0.22 0.59
N ASP A 73 -3.40 -0.96 0.91
CA ASP A 73 -3.46 -2.13 0.04
C ASP A 73 -4.91 -2.63 -0.09
N GLU A 74 -5.23 -3.23 -1.24
CA GLU A 74 -6.57 -3.79 -1.55
C GLU A 74 -7.72 -2.80 -1.41
N SER A 75 -7.46 -1.51 -1.61
CA SER A 75 -8.48 -0.44 -1.63
C SER A 75 -9.56 -0.64 -2.71
N PHE A 76 -9.39 -1.59 -3.62
CA PHE A 76 -10.38 -2.03 -4.60
C PHE A 76 -11.35 -3.11 -4.08
N CYS A 77 -11.16 -3.64 -2.87
CA CYS A 77 -12.03 -4.65 -2.27
C CYS A 77 -13.07 -4.04 -1.33
N LEU A 78 -14.25 -4.66 -1.21
CA LEU A 78 -15.27 -4.29 -0.21
C LEU A 78 -14.66 -4.27 1.20
N ARG A 79 -14.00 -5.36 1.58
CA ARG A 79 -13.20 -5.48 2.81
C ARG A 79 -11.73 -5.70 2.43
N PRO A 80 -10.84 -4.72 2.61
CA PRO A 80 -9.43 -4.83 2.30
C PRO A 80 -8.75 -5.71 3.36
N ALA A 81 -7.58 -6.27 3.02
CA ALA A 81 -6.72 -6.90 4.01
C ALA A 81 -6.46 -5.94 5.18
N ARG A 82 -6.52 -6.46 6.40
CA ARG A 82 -6.24 -5.70 7.62
C ARG A 82 -4.76 -5.54 7.85
N TRP A 83 -3.97 -6.57 7.58
CA TRP A 83 -2.52 -6.53 7.82
C TRP A 83 -1.73 -6.62 6.53
N VAL A 84 -0.69 -5.80 6.44
CA VAL A 84 0.35 -5.89 5.41
C VAL A 84 1.67 -6.16 6.10
N LEU A 85 2.32 -7.25 5.70
CA LEU A 85 3.64 -7.64 6.19
C LEU A 85 4.67 -7.36 5.10
N LEU A 86 5.74 -6.65 5.43
CA LEU A 86 6.86 -6.34 4.54
C LEU A 86 8.16 -6.86 5.19
N HIS A 87 8.70 -7.96 4.67
CA HIS A 87 9.96 -8.54 5.12
C HIS A 87 11.10 -8.08 4.20
N CYS A 88 12.09 -7.39 4.75
CA CYS A 88 13.22 -6.89 4.00
C CYS A 88 14.30 -7.95 3.85
N TRP A 89 14.55 -8.36 2.61
CA TRP A 89 15.62 -9.30 2.27
C TRP A 89 16.87 -8.55 1.83
N GLN A 90 16.68 -7.54 0.98
CA GLN A 90 17.75 -6.69 0.50
C GLN A 90 17.25 -5.24 0.41
N PRO A 91 17.78 -4.31 1.22
CA PRO A 91 17.48 -2.89 1.04
C PRO A 91 18.19 -2.33 -0.19
N ALA A 92 17.63 -1.30 -0.82
CA ALA A 92 18.36 -0.51 -1.83
C ALA A 92 19.48 0.26 -1.13
N GLU A 93 20.65 0.45 -1.76
CA GLU A 93 21.72 1.28 -1.15
C GLU A 93 21.24 2.70 -0.82
N ARG A 94 20.50 3.34 -1.73
CA ARG A 94 19.91 4.67 -1.56
C ARG A 94 18.42 4.66 -1.90
N GLY A 95 17.63 5.40 -1.11
CA GLY A 95 16.18 5.48 -1.26
C GLY A 95 15.48 4.16 -0.96
N GLY A 96 14.25 4.00 -1.46
CA GLY A 96 13.44 2.80 -1.25
C GLY A 96 12.93 2.63 0.19
N ASP A 97 13.00 3.71 0.96
CA ASP A 97 12.52 3.82 2.33
C ASP A 97 11.01 3.68 2.35
N THR A 98 10.49 2.99 3.35
CA THR A 98 9.06 2.87 3.56
C THR A 98 8.51 4.18 4.11
N LEU A 99 7.42 4.66 3.53
CA LEU A 99 6.63 5.79 4.06
C LEU A 99 5.49 5.24 4.91
N LEU A 100 5.20 5.87 6.04
CA LEU A 100 4.11 5.47 6.94
C LEU A 100 3.37 6.71 7.45
N LEU A 101 2.05 6.61 7.53
CA LEU A 101 1.20 7.65 8.11
C LEU A 101 0.00 7.00 8.81
N ALA A 102 -0.12 7.17 10.13
CA ALA A 102 -1.24 6.65 10.88
C ALA A 102 -2.49 7.55 10.76
N VAL A 103 -3.68 6.95 10.89
CA VAL A 103 -4.96 7.66 10.84
C VAL A 103 -5.10 8.66 11.99
N GLU A 104 -4.56 8.31 13.16
CA GLU A 104 -4.52 9.18 14.34
C GLU A 104 -3.77 10.47 14.02
N GLU A 105 -2.58 10.39 13.39
CA GLU A 105 -1.79 11.55 12.97
C GLU A 105 -2.51 12.42 11.93
N ILE A 106 -3.21 11.77 10.97
CA ILE A 106 -4.04 12.47 9.97
C ILE A 106 -5.11 13.30 10.68
N LEU A 107 -5.84 12.65 11.60
CA LEU A 107 -6.96 13.20 12.33
C LEU A 107 -6.52 14.28 13.29
N GLU A 108 -5.52 14.07 14.14
CA GLU A 108 -5.03 15.04 15.14
C GLU A 108 -4.79 16.43 14.54
N GLN A 109 -4.18 16.48 13.35
CA GLN A 109 -3.85 17.74 12.69
C GLN A 109 -4.96 18.24 11.74
N ALA A 110 -6.11 17.56 11.64
CA ALA A 110 -7.14 17.87 10.66
C ALA A 110 -8.05 19.02 11.13
N THR A 111 -8.18 20.04 10.29
CA THR A 111 -9.22 21.06 10.46
C THR A 111 -10.60 20.43 10.32
N ARG A 112 -11.64 21.10 10.81
CA ARG A 112 -13.03 20.62 10.69
C ARG A 112 -13.42 20.30 9.24
N GLU A 113 -13.05 21.15 8.30
CA GLU A 113 -13.31 20.95 6.87
C GLU A 113 -12.62 19.69 6.32
N VAL A 114 -11.35 19.48 6.70
CA VAL A 114 -10.59 18.29 6.30
C VAL A 114 -11.23 17.04 6.89
N ARG A 115 -11.66 17.05 8.16
CA ARG A 115 -12.35 15.91 8.79
C ARG A 115 -13.66 15.58 8.05
N ILE A 116 -14.49 16.59 7.78
CA ILE A 116 -15.72 16.41 7.01
C ILE A 116 -15.41 15.79 5.64
N ALA A 117 -14.39 16.29 4.94
CA ALA A 117 -14.01 15.72 3.65
C ALA A 117 -13.52 14.27 3.78
N LEU A 118 -12.69 13.93 4.77
CA LEU A 118 -12.20 12.58 4.99
C LEU A 118 -13.34 11.58 5.27
N GLU A 119 -14.36 12.02 6.02
CA GLU A 119 -15.44 11.16 6.52
C GLU A 119 -16.69 11.14 5.62
N GLN A 120 -16.88 12.15 4.75
CA GLN A 120 -18.13 12.32 4.00
C GLN A 120 -17.94 12.41 2.49
N LEU A 121 -16.75 12.82 1.99
CA LEU A 121 -16.51 12.89 0.55
C LEU A 121 -16.41 11.48 -0.02
N ARG A 122 -17.41 11.10 -0.81
CA ARG A 122 -17.41 9.83 -1.55
C ARG A 122 -16.52 9.94 -2.78
N LEU A 123 -15.51 9.07 -2.84
CA LEU A 123 -14.60 8.89 -3.97
C LEU A 123 -14.87 7.54 -4.64
N PRO A 124 -14.81 7.46 -5.98
CA PRO A 124 -15.06 6.21 -6.68
C PRO A 124 -13.93 5.22 -6.43
N TYR A 125 -14.26 3.99 -6.04
CA TYR A 125 -13.32 2.86 -6.05
C TYR A 125 -13.91 1.70 -6.88
N PRO A 126 -13.11 0.69 -7.25
CA PRO A 126 -13.65 -0.49 -7.93
C PRO A 126 -14.74 -1.21 -7.14
N CYS A 127 -14.71 -1.18 -5.81
CA CYS A 127 -15.73 -1.76 -4.93
C CYS A 127 -16.95 -0.84 -4.65
N GLY A 128 -17.10 0.22 -5.46
CA GLY A 128 -18.12 1.25 -5.27
C GLY A 128 -17.58 2.49 -4.56
N ASP A 129 -18.43 3.47 -4.36
CA ASP A 129 -18.02 4.75 -3.78
C ASP A 129 -17.74 4.61 -2.29
N ARG A 130 -16.60 5.13 -1.83
CA ARG A 130 -16.14 5.06 -0.43
C ARG A 130 -15.63 6.40 0.04
N VAL A 131 -15.67 6.59 1.34
CA VAL A 131 -15.02 7.72 2.02
C VAL A 131 -13.59 7.33 2.40
N THR A 132 -12.75 8.31 2.73
CA THR A 132 -11.35 8.04 3.10
C THR A 132 -11.24 7.42 4.50
N ILE A 133 -12.08 7.85 5.44
CA ILE A 133 -12.17 7.30 6.79
C ILE A 133 -13.62 6.89 7.03
N GLU A 134 -13.85 5.59 7.17
CA GLU A 134 -15.19 5.05 7.48
C GLU A 134 -15.54 5.30 8.95
N THR A 135 -16.85 5.30 9.28
CA THR A 135 -17.33 5.43 10.67
C THR A 135 -16.81 4.32 11.59
N SER A 136 -16.47 3.16 11.02
CA SER A 136 -15.81 2.04 11.70
C SER A 136 -14.34 2.31 12.06
N GLY A 137 -13.77 3.44 11.61
CA GLY A 137 -12.37 3.80 11.76
C GLY A 137 -11.44 3.24 10.70
N VAL A 138 -11.96 2.55 9.66
CA VAL A 138 -11.15 2.01 8.57
C VAL A 138 -10.72 3.14 7.63
N LEU A 139 -9.41 3.33 7.53
CA LEU A 139 -8.73 4.20 6.58
C LEU A 139 -8.59 3.49 5.23
N ARG A 140 -9.03 4.16 4.16
CA ARG A 140 -8.88 3.72 2.77
C ARG A 140 -8.43 4.89 1.91
N PHE A 141 -7.27 4.77 1.29
CA PHE A 141 -6.81 5.76 0.34
C PHE A 141 -5.95 5.13 -0.74
N ASN A 142 -6.24 5.39 -2.01
CA ASN A 142 -5.34 5.10 -3.12
C ASN A 142 -5.76 5.96 -4.31
N ALA A 143 -5.06 7.06 -4.54
CA ALA A 143 -5.41 8.03 -5.59
C ALA A 143 -5.46 7.38 -6.99
N GLU A 144 -4.49 6.50 -7.31
CA GLU A 144 -4.48 5.81 -8.60
C GLU A 144 -5.67 4.86 -8.78
N GLU A 145 -6.15 4.20 -7.72
CA GLU A 145 -7.38 3.39 -7.80
C GLU A 145 -8.62 4.27 -7.97
N ILE A 146 -8.64 5.45 -7.34
CA ILE A 146 -9.75 6.40 -7.46
C ILE A 146 -9.85 6.92 -8.89
N GLU A 147 -8.74 7.39 -9.45
CA GLU A 147 -8.67 7.89 -10.82
C GLU A 147 -8.97 6.79 -11.84
N SER A 148 -8.40 5.60 -11.65
CA SER A 148 -8.68 4.43 -12.50
C SER A 148 -10.15 4.02 -12.46
N ALA A 149 -10.79 4.07 -11.28
CA ALA A 149 -12.21 3.76 -11.14
C ALA A 149 -13.09 4.80 -11.85
N ALA A 150 -12.78 6.09 -11.71
CA ALA A 150 -13.48 7.17 -12.41
C ALA A 150 -13.39 6.99 -13.94
N LEU A 151 -12.17 6.74 -14.45
CA LEU A 151 -11.93 6.50 -15.87
C LEU A 151 -12.72 5.29 -16.39
N ARG A 152 -12.64 4.15 -15.70
CA ARG A 152 -13.35 2.92 -16.11
C ARG A 152 -14.86 3.06 -16.12
N ARG A 153 -15.42 3.88 -15.23
CA ARG A 153 -16.87 4.15 -15.18
C ARG A 153 -17.31 5.16 -16.24
N GLY A 154 -16.38 5.83 -16.93
CA GLY A 154 -16.69 6.93 -17.84
C GLY A 154 -17.28 8.16 -17.14
N VAL A 155 -17.14 8.25 -15.81
CA VAL A 155 -17.63 9.37 -15.00
C VAL A 155 -16.42 10.07 -14.38
N PRO A 156 -16.01 11.23 -14.89
CA PRO A 156 -14.86 11.95 -14.34
C PRO A 156 -15.15 12.38 -12.91
N LEU A 157 -14.10 12.50 -12.10
CA LEU A 157 -14.21 13.11 -10.78
C LEU A 157 -14.84 14.51 -10.90
N SER A 158 -15.71 14.87 -9.97
CA SER A 158 -16.21 16.24 -9.84
C SER A 158 -15.08 17.21 -9.43
N LEU A 159 -15.30 18.52 -9.59
CA LEU A 159 -14.34 19.54 -9.15
C LEU A 159 -13.99 19.40 -7.64
N PRO A 160 -14.98 19.24 -6.72
CA PRO A 160 -14.66 18.98 -5.32
C PRO A 160 -13.85 17.71 -5.09
N GLN A 161 -14.18 16.61 -5.78
CA GLN A 161 -13.46 15.34 -5.63
C GLN A 161 -11.99 15.49 -6.05
N ARG A 162 -11.70 16.13 -7.20
CA ARG A 162 -10.31 16.38 -7.63
C ARG A 162 -9.55 17.27 -6.66
N ALA A 163 -10.18 18.37 -6.22
CA ALA A 163 -9.54 19.32 -5.32
C ALA A 163 -9.18 18.68 -3.97
N TRP A 164 -10.10 17.90 -3.40
CA TRP A 164 -9.85 17.19 -2.14
C TRP A 164 -8.88 16.02 -2.29
N LEU A 165 -8.93 15.27 -3.40
CA LEU A 165 -7.97 14.21 -3.67
C LEU A 165 -6.53 14.76 -3.68
N ALA A 166 -6.29 15.83 -4.44
CA ALA A 166 -4.97 16.48 -4.49
C ALA A 166 -4.55 17.04 -3.13
N ARG A 167 -5.49 17.60 -2.36
CA ARG A 167 -5.22 18.09 -1.00
C ARG A 167 -4.87 16.96 -0.02
N PHE A 168 -5.53 15.81 -0.13
CA PHE A 168 -5.20 14.62 0.65
C PHE A 168 -3.81 14.10 0.30
N GLU A 169 -3.48 13.92 -0.99
CA GLU A 169 -2.16 13.48 -1.42
C GLU A 169 -1.04 14.39 -0.89
N GLN A 170 -1.18 15.71 -1.08
CA GLN A 170 -0.19 16.68 -0.63
C GLN A 170 -0.04 16.66 0.89
N ARG A 171 -1.15 16.59 1.63
CA ARG A 171 -1.14 16.56 3.09
C ARG A 171 -0.49 15.29 3.60
N PHE A 172 -0.90 14.13 3.10
CA PHE A 172 -0.39 12.83 3.53
C PHE A 172 1.12 12.74 3.25
N ALA A 173 1.56 13.16 2.06
CA ALA A 173 2.99 13.17 1.72
C ALA A 173 3.84 14.04 2.65
N ARG A 174 3.31 15.17 3.16
CA ARG A 174 4.00 16.05 4.09
C ARG A 174 4.07 15.51 5.52
N GLN A 175 3.08 14.72 5.92
CA GLN A 175 2.98 14.16 7.28
C GLN A 175 3.68 12.81 7.40
N ALA A 176 3.93 12.12 6.28
CA ALA A 176 4.51 10.79 6.25
C ALA A 176 5.85 10.72 7.00
N SER A 177 5.96 9.79 7.94
CA SER A 177 7.24 9.40 8.51
C SER A 177 8.00 8.48 7.52
N ARG A 178 9.33 8.53 7.57
CA ARG A 178 10.21 7.69 6.74
C ARG A 178 10.86 6.62 7.60
N LEU A 179 10.84 5.38 7.14
CA LEU A 179 11.45 4.25 7.80
C LEU A 179 12.37 3.50 6.83
N ARG A 180 13.67 3.49 7.17
CA ARG A 180 14.65 2.62 6.54
C ARG A 180 14.55 1.20 7.14
N LEU A 181 14.34 0.22 6.27
CA LEU A 181 14.43 -1.20 6.62
C LEU A 181 15.82 -1.72 6.25
N ASN A 182 16.36 -2.57 7.11
CA ASN A 182 17.56 -3.37 6.93
C ASN A 182 17.16 -4.82 6.60
N ALA A 183 18.10 -5.59 6.05
CA ALA A 183 17.89 -7.02 5.85
C ALA A 183 17.50 -7.70 7.19
N GLY A 184 16.49 -8.56 7.14
CA GLY A 184 15.92 -9.22 8.31
C GLY A 184 14.80 -8.45 9.02
N ASP A 185 14.59 -7.16 8.72
CA ASP A 185 13.45 -6.45 9.30
C ASP A 185 12.12 -6.93 8.71
N LEU A 186 11.16 -7.21 9.58
CA LEU A 186 9.77 -7.46 9.24
C LEU A 186 8.90 -6.33 9.78
N LEU A 187 8.31 -5.56 8.88
CA LEU A 187 7.34 -4.53 9.21
C LEU A 187 5.91 -5.07 9.08
N ILE A 188 5.13 -4.97 10.14
CA ILE A 188 3.70 -5.30 10.18
C ILE A 188 2.93 -3.99 10.27
N ILE A 189 2.05 -3.76 9.28
CA ILE A 189 1.27 -2.54 9.11
C ILE A 189 -0.21 -2.90 9.32
N ASP A 190 -0.90 -2.16 10.20
CA ASP A 190 -2.37 -2.17 10.26
C ASP A 190 -2.89 -1.33 9.09
N ASN A 191 -3.18 -2.00 7.98
CA ASN A 191 -3.64 -1.40 6.73
C ASN A 191 -5.02 -0.73 6.85
N TRP A 192 -5.76 -0.98 7.93
CA TRP A 192 -7.00 -0.25 8.25
C TRP A 192 -6.74 1.05 9.01
N ARG A 193 -5.55 1.25 9.56
CA ARG A 193 -5.21 2.42 10.37
C ARG A 193 -4.02 3.19 9.86
N MET A 194 -3.34 2.71 8.82
CA MET A 194 -2.14 3.33 8.30
C MET A 194 -2.13 3.34 6.78
N LEU A 195 -1.69 4.46 6.20
CA LEU A 195 -1.21 4.48 4.83
C LEU A 195 0.26 4.10 4.81
N HIS A 196 0.67 3.48 3.72
CA HIS A 196 2.06 3.16 3.47
C HIS A 196 2.46 3.44 2.02
N GLY A 197 3.74 3.68 1.80
CA GLY A 197 4.28 4.03 0.50
C GLY A 197 5.78 3.79 0.47
N ARG A 198 6.46 4.34 -0.53
CA ARG A 198 7.90 4.16 -0.68
C ARG A 198 8.53 5.33 -1.41
N THR A 199 9.73 5.73 -1.01
CA THR A 199 10.55 6.65 -1.82
C THR A 199 11.08 5.97 -3.09
N ALA A 200 11.47 6.75 -4.10
CA ALA A 200 12.13 6.21 -5.28
C ALA A 200 13.48 5.56 -4.90
N PHE A 201 13.93 4.62 -5.71
CA PHE A 201 15.25 3.99 -5.58
C PHE A 201 15.82 3.62 -6.94
N ASP A 202 17.08 3.20 -6.98
CA ASP A 202 17.73 2.71 -8.20
C ASP A 202 17.17 1.34 -8.60
N ALA A 203 16.66 1.21 -9.82
CA ALA A 203 16.13 -0.04 -10.36
C ALA A 203 17.15 -1.18 -10.36
N SER A 204 18.44 -0.87 -10.44
CA SER A 204 19.54 -1.84 -10.43
C SER A 204 20.03 -2.25 -9.04
N SER A 205 19.48 -1.66 -7.97
CA SER A 205 19.97 -1.85 -6.58
C SER A 205 19.81 -3.27 -6.01
N GLY A 206 19.06 -4.15 -6.68
CA GLY A 206 18.72 -5.48 -6.17
C GLY A 206 17.77 -5.46 -4.97
N ARG A 207 17.11 -4.32 -4.68
CA ARG A 207 16.17 -4.20 -3.56
C ARG A 207 15.07 -5.25 -3.64
N LEU A 208 14.90 -6.00 -2.56
CA LEU A 208 13.90 -7.05 -2.44
C LEU A 208 13.18 -6.95 -1.08
N LEU A 209 11.87 -6.74 -1.14
CA LEU A 209 10.97 -7.05 -0.02
C LEU A 209 10.07 -8.24 -0.40
N LYS A 210 9.67 -9.01 0.61
CA LYS A 210 8.58 -9.98 0.50
C LYS A 210 7.35 -9.41 1.17
N ARG A 211 6.21 -9.46 0.50
CA ARG A 211 4.93 -8.94 0.98
C ARG A 211 3.90 -10.04 1.16
N LEU A 212 3.22 -10.03 2.30
CA LEU A 212 1.98 -10.77 2.53
C LEU A 212 0.87 -9.81 2.96
N ARG A 213 -0.36 -10.17 2.63
CA ARG A 213 -1.59 -9.48 3.04
C ARG A 213 -2.48 -10.45 3.81
N VAL A 214 -3.06 -10.02 4.92
CA VAL A 214 -3.87 -10.87 5.81
C VAL A 214 -5.20 -10.16 6.14
N LEU A 215 -6.32 -10.90 6.15
CA LEU A 215 -7.71 -10.40 6.25
C LEU A 215 -8.17 -9.95 7.65
#